data_AF-A0A7Z9FM66-F1
#
_entry.id   AF-A0A7Z9FM66-F1
#
_cell.length_a   1.000
_cell.length_b   1.000
_cell.length_c   1.000
_cell.angle_alpha   90.00
_cell.angle_beta   90.00
_cell.angle_gamma   90.00
#
_symmetry.space_group_name_H-M   'P 1'
#
loop_
_entity.id
_entity.type
_entity.pdbx_description
1 polymer ?
#
loop_
_entity_poly.entity_id
_entity_poly.type
_entity_poly.pdbx_seq_one_letter_code
_entity_poly.pdbx_strand_id
1 'polypeptide(L)' 'MSSTEYQVDRRELQFVVNETLEAGKLCELPDFAEFDEEMFTMIINEASTFSEQVLAPLNENG' A
#
# COMPACT_ATOMS: atom_id res chain seq x y z
N MET A 1 20.26 -6.14 -15.58
CA MET A 1 19.10 -5.85 -14.70
C MET A 1 18.67 -7.21 -14.15
N SER A 2 19.00 -7.54 -12.89
CA SER A 2 18.55 -8.80 -12.31
C SER A 2 17.03 -8.72 -12.17
N SER A 3 16.28 -9.62 -12.80
CA SER A 3 14.80 -9.63 -12.82
C SER A 3 14.17 -10.03 -11.48
N THR A 4 14.87 -9.85 -10.35
CA THR A 4 14.48 -10.33 -9.02
C THR A 4 14.18 -9.20 -8.02
N GLU A 5 14.38 -7.92 -8.39
CA GLU A 5 13.98 -6.80 -7.54
C GLU A 5 12.46 -6.62 -7.60
N TYR A 6 11.77 -7.05 -6.53
CA TYR A 6 10.38 -6.73 -6.32
C TYR A 6 10.24 -5.24 -6.04
N GLN A 7 9.42 -4.56 -6.83
CA GLN A 7 9.11 -3.14 -6.68
C GLN A 7 7.59 -2.96 -6.68
N VAL A 8 7.09 -2.25 -5.68
CA VAL A 8 5.65 -1.97 -5.56
C VAL A 8 5.30 -0.72 -6.34
N ASP A 9 4.28 -0.80 -7.19
CA ASP A 9 3.69 0.39 -7.78
C ASP A 9 2.75 1.08 -6.78
N ARG A 10 3.36 1.92 -5.94
CA ARG A 10 2.65 2.68 -4.90
C ARG A 10 1.62 3.65 -5.48
N ARG A 11 1.87 4.18 -6.69
CA ARG A 11 0.98 5.14 -7.34
C ARG A 11 -0.28 4.45 -7.83
N GLU A 12 -0.13 3.29 -8.46
CA GLU A 12 -1.27 2.47 -8.90
C GLU A 12 -2.16 2.09 -7.70
N LEU A 13 -1.57 1.67 -6.58
CA LEU A 13 -2.33 1.33 -5.37
C LEU A 13 -3.08 2.54 -4.78
N GLN A 14 -2.43 3.70 -4.71
CA GLN A 14 -3.07 4.93 -4.25
C GLN A 14 -4.20 5.37 -5.19
N PHE A 15 -4.00 5.26 -6.50
CA PHE A 15 -5.04 5.55 -7.50
C PHE A 15 -6.26 4.64 -7.31
N VAL A 16 -6.06 3.33 -7.15
CA VAL A 16 -7.17 2.40 -6.94
C VAL A 16 -7.92 2.71 -5.65
N VAL A 17 -7.21 2.94 -4.55
CA VAL A 17 -7.84 3.16 -3.23
C VAL A 17 -8.55 4.51 -3.15
N ASN A 18 -7.92 5.58 -3.63
CA ASN A 18 -8.43 6.95 -3.47
C ASN A 18 -9.34 7.38 -4.63
N GLU A 19 -8.99 7.04 -5.88
CA GLU A 19 -9.73 7.53 -7.05
C GLU A 19 -10.74 6.52 -7.60
N THR A 20 -10.42 5.22 -7.60
CA THR A 20 -11.34 4.20 -8.14
C THR A 20 -12.37 3.74 -7.12
N LEU A 21 -11.93 3.46 -5.90
CA LEU A 21 -12.79 2.98 -4.82
C LEU A 21 -13.33 4.11 -3.95
N GLU A 22 -12.70 5.29 -4.00
CA GLU A 22 -13.05 6.44 -3.17
C GLU A 22 -13.15 6.06 -1.68
N ALA A 23 -12.13 5.34 -1.18
CA ALA A 23 -12.14 4.72 0.15
C ALA A 23 -12.38 5.72 1.30
N GLY A 24 -12.09 7.01 1.09
CA GLY A 24 -12.43 8.07 2.04
C GLY A 24 -13.93 8.14 2.39
N LYS A 25 -14.83 7.70 1.51
CA LYS A 25 -16.27 7.59 1.80
C LYS A 25 -16.57 6.59 2.93
N LEU A 26 -15.71 5.60 3.15
CA LEU A 26 -15.89 4.64 4.25
C LEU A 26 -15.74 5.33 5.60
N CYS A 27 -14.89 6.34 5.71
CA CYS A 27 -14.66 7.11 6.93
C CYS A 27 -15.90 7.90 7.39
N GLU A 28 -16.91 8.07 6.53
CA GLU A 28 -18.20 8.65 6.90
C GLU A 28 -19.07 7.70 7.75
N LEU A 29 -18.74 6.40 7.75
CA LEU A 29 -19.44 5.40 8.55
C LEU A 29 -18.90 5.41 10.00
N PRO A 30 -19.77 5.23 11.02
CA PRO A 30 -19.36 5.29 12.42
C PRO A 30 -18.22 4.34 12.80
N ASP A 31 -18.19 3.16 12.17
CA ASP A 31 -17.19 2.12 12.45
C ASP A 31 -15.80 2.46 11.88
N PHE A 32 -15.71 3.43 10.97
CA PHE A 32 -14.47 3.82 10.31
C PHE A 32 -14.11 5.30 10.55
N ALA A 33 -14.80 5.97 11.48
CA ALA A 33 -14.60 7.40 11.75
C ALA A 33 -13.21 7.75 12.31
N GLU A 34 -12.43 6.75 12.74
CA GLU A 34 -11.04 6.93 13.19
C GLU A 34 -10.01 6.93 12.05
N PHE A 35 -10.41 6.50 10.85
CA PHE A 35 -9.53 6.45 9.69
C PHE A 35 -9.67 7.70 8.83
N ASP A 36 -8.60 8.02 8.11
CA ASP A 36 -8.59 9.06 7.10
C ASP A 36 -7.73 8.64 5.89
N GLU A 37 -7.77 9.47 4.84
CA GLU A 37 -7.05 9.22 3.59
C GLU A 37 -5.52 9.26 3.77
N GLU A 38 -5.04 10.05 4.73
CA GLU A 38 -3.62 10.13 5.07
C GLU A 38 -3.14 8.79 5.66
N MET A 39 -3.94 8.19 6.54
CA MET A 39 -3.67 6.89 7.15
C MET A 39 -3.62 5.78 6.10
N PHE A 40 -4.52 5.76 5.13
CA PHE A 40 -4.47 4.79 4.02
C PHE A 40 -3.19 4.95 3.20
N THR A 41 -2.83 6.19 2.88
CA THR A 41 -1.60 6.50 2.12
C THR A 41 -0.35 6.07 2.90
N MET A 42 -0.31 6.35 4.21
CA MET A 42 0.77 5.93 5.10
C MET A 42 0.92 4.40 5.13
N ILE A 43 -0.19 3.68 5.30
CA ILE A 43 -0.20 2.20 5.35
C ILE A 43 0.34 1.62 4.04
N ILE A 44 -0.11 2.12 2.89
CA ILE A 44 0.38 1.65 1.58
C ILE A 44 1.89 1.87 1.46
N ASN A 45 2.40 3.02 1.90
CA ASN A 45 3.83 3.33 1.83
C ASN A 45 4.68 2.44 2.75
N GLU A 46 4.25 2.21 3.98
CA GLU A 46 4.94 1.33 4.93
C GLU A 46 4.90 -0.12 4.47
N ALA A 47 3.74 -0.62 4.05
CA ALA A 47 3.60 -1.98 3.52
C ALA A 47 4.47 -2.21 2.28
N SER A 48 4.56 -1.20 1.40
CA SER A 48 5.43 -1.24 0.22
C SER A 48 6.90 -1.31 0.61
N THR A 49 7.33 -0.44 1.53
CA THR A 49 8.70 -0.40 2.03
C THR A 49 9.08 -1.71 2.71
N PHE A 50 8.19 -2.26 3.54
CA PHE A 50 8.40 -3.57 4.18
C PHE A 50 8.53 -4.70 3.15
N SER A 51 7.67 -4.70 2.12
CA SER A 51 7.70 -5.72 1.08
C SER A 51 8.99 -5.67 0.27
N GLU A 52 9.48 -4.47 -0.07
CA GLU A 52 10.71 -4.26 -0.84
C GLU A 52 11.98 -4.51 -0.03
N GLN A 53 12.02 -4.09 1.25
CA GLN A 53 13.25 -4.12 2.05
C GLN A 53 13.40 -5.38 2.90
N VAL A 54 12.30 -6.05 3.23
CA VAL A 54 12.31 -7.23 4.11
C VAL A 54 11.89 -8.48 3.37
N LEU A 55 10.73 -8.47 2.72
CA LEU A 55 10.20 -9.69 2.09
C LEU A 55 10.92 -10.04 0.79
N ALA A 56 11.20 -9.05 -0.06
CA ALA A 56 11.85 -9.29 -1.35
C ALA A 56 13.26 -9.92 -1.21
N PRO A 57 14.14 -9.46 -0.30
CA PRO A 57 15.45 -10.09 -0.12
C PRO A 57 15.38 -11.51 0.47
N LEU A 58 14.29 -11.84 1.17
CA LEU A 58 14.06 -13.19 1.70
C LEU A 58 13.46 -14.14 0.64
N ASN A 59 13.04 -13.60 -0.51
CA ASN A 59 12.43 -14.35 -1.60
C ASN A 59 13.48 -14.87 -2.60
N GLU A 60 14.67 -15.22 -2.10
CA GLU A 60 15.67 -15.95 -2.87
C GLU A 60 15.47 -17.46 -2.65
N ASN A 61 15.52 -18.24 -3.73
CA ASN A 61 15.53 -19.70 -3.62
C ASN A 61 16.85 -20.10 -2.94
N GLY A 62 16.74 -20.78 -1.79
CA GLY A 62 17.89 -21.34 -1.08
C GLY A 62 18.70 -22.33 -1.90
#